data_AF-A0A352UBY5-F1
#
_entry.id   AF-A0A352UBY5-F1
#
_cell.length_a   1.000
_cell.length_b   1.000
_cell.length_c   1.000
_cell.angle_alpha   90.00
_cell.angle_beta   90.00
_cell.angle_gamma   90.00
#
_symmetry.space_group_name_H-M   'P 1'
#
loop_
_entity.id
_entity.type
_entity.pdbx_description
1 polymer ?
#
loop_
_entity_poly.entity_id
_entity_poly.type
_entity_poly.pdbx_seq_one_letter_code
_entity_poly.pdbx_strand_id
1 'polypeptide(L)'
;AGFDLVAQGMSGLMSINGHPGGPPAKVGVPITDLNAGIFAAYGILTAYIHRLKTGEGQHVDTSLMESGIACTFWESAMYFATGNIPGPMGSAHRLTAP
;
A
#
# COMPACT_ATOMS: atom_id res chain seq x y z
N ALA A 1 -3.36 10.88 15.45
CA ALA A 1 -2.81 9.51 15.60
C ALA A 1 -3.18 8.72 14.35
N GLY A 2 -2.21 8.06 13.72
CA GLY A 2 -2.44 7.18 12.58
C GLY A 2 -2.52 5.73 13.08
N PHE A 3 -3.54 4.99 12.65
CA PHE A 3 -3.72 3.58 12.97
C PHE A 3 -3.78 2.79 11.67
N ASP A 4 -3.11 1.64 11.63
CA ASP A 4 -3.09 0.79 10.45
C ASP A 4 -4.48 0.47 9.92
N LEU A 5 -5.43 0.11 10.80
CA LEU A 5 -6.78 -0.21 10.37
C LEU A 5 -7.49 0.96 9.67
N VAL A 6 -7.26 2.18 10.14
CA VAL A 6 -7.80 3.40 9.51
C VAL A 6 -7.15 3.61 8.16
N ALA A 7 -5.83 3.46 8.06
CA ALA A 7 -5.09 3.60 6.81
C ALA A 7 -5.51 2.54 5.78
N GLN A 8 -5.71 1.27 6.19
CA GLN A 8 -6.22 0.21 5.31
C GLN A 8 -7.62 0.52 4.77
N GLY A 9 -8.49 1.10 5.61
CA GLY A 9 -9.83 1.51 5.18
C GLY A 9 -9.77 2.66 4.18
N MET A 10 -8.99 3.70 4.49
CA MET A 10 -8.90 4.90 3.66
C MET A 10 -8.16 4.66 2.33
N SER A 11 -7.11 3.83 2.33
CA SER A 11 -6.29 3.57 1.13
C SER A 11 -6.99 2.72 0.07
N GLY A 12 -8.17 2.19 0.38
CA GLY A 12 -8.91 1.27 -0.50
C GLY A 12 -8.51 -0.19 -0.34
N LEU A 13 -7.50 -0.53 0.47
CA LEU A 13 -7.07 -1.92 0.69
C LEU A 13 -8.21 -2.82 1.18
N MET A 14 -9.03 -2.34 2.11
CA MET A 14 -10.18 -3.11 2.59
C MET A 14 -11.24 -3.35 1.52
N SER A 15 -11.38 -2.44 0.54
CA SER A 15 -12.39 -2.55 -0.52
C SER A 15 -12.07 -3.64 -1.55
N ILE A 16 -10.79 -3.99 -1.71
CA ILE A 16 -10.31 -4.95 -2.70
C ILE A 16 -9.98 -6.32 -2.09
N ASN A 17 -10.10 -6.46 -0.76
CA ASN A 17 -9.74 -7.66 -0.02
C ASN A 17 -10.98 -8.32 0.61
N GLY A 18 -11.02 -9.65 0.62
CA GLY A 18 -12.17 -10.44 1.06
C GLY A 18 -12.83 -11.23 -0.08
N HIS A 19 -14.09 -11.63 0.12
CA HIS A 19 -14.86 -12.42 -0.86
C HIS A 19 -15.89 -11.54 -1.59
N PRO A 20 -16.21 -11.84 -2.87
CA PRO A 20 -17.27 -11.16 -3.60
C PRO A 20 -18.60 -11.13 -2.83
N GLY A 21 -19.23 -9.95 -2.75
CA GLY A 21 -20.50 -9.75 -2.04
C GLY A 21 -20.40 -9.74 -0.50
N GLY A 22 -19.22 -10.00 0.07
CA GLY A 22 -18.97 -9.88 1.50
C GLY A 22 -18.67 -8.43 1.93
N PRO A 23 -18.66 -8.15 3.24
CA PRO A 23 -18.19 -6.86 3.74
C PRO A 23 -16.68 -6.65 3.47
N PRO A 24 -16.20 -5.40 3.37
CA PRO A 24 -14.77 -5.10 3.25
C PRO A 24 -13.94 -5.78 4.34
N ALA A 25 -12.82 -6.39 3.97
CA ALA A 25 -11.98 -7.13 4.90
C ALA A 25 -10.58 -6.51 5.01
N LYS A 26 -10.09 -6.34 6.25
CA LYS A 26 -8.69 -5.94 6.48
C LYS A 26 -7.72 -7.04 6.05
N VAL A 27 -6.49 -6.65 5.74
CA VAL A 27 -5.36 -7.57 5.66
C VAL A 27 -5.08 -8.14 7.06
N GLY A 28 -4.68 -9.41 7.12
CA GLY A 28 -4.49 -10.15 8.38
C GLY A 28 -3.45 -9.49 9.30
N VAL A 29 -2.42 -8.90 8.70
CA VAL A 29 -1.30 -8.20 9.37
C VAL A 29 -1.45 -6.69 9.25
N PRO A 30 -0.76 -5.88 10.09
CA PRO A 30 -0.78 -4.42 9.99
C PRO A 30 0.07 -3.95 8.79
N ILE A 31 -0.46 -4.17 7.59
CA ILE A 31 0.29 -4.04 6.34
C ILE A 31 0.77 -2.62 6.09
N THR A 32 0.01 -1.60 6.51
CA THR A 32 0.38 -0.20 6.28
C THR A 32 1.47 0.26 7.25
N ASP A 33 1.45 -0.23 8.50
CA ASP A 33 2.54 0.00 9.46
C ASP A 33 3.84 -0.63 8.96
N LEU A 34 3.76 -1.90 8.53
CA LEU A 34 4.92 -2.65 8.02
C LEU A 34 5.53 -1.95 6.80
N ASN A 35 4.70 -1.57 5.82
CA ASN A 35 5.19 -0.95 4.61
C ASN A 35 5.70 0.47 4.83
N ALA A 36 5.06 1.27 5.68
CA ALA A 36 5.57 2.60 6.01
C ALA A 36 6.94 2.52 6.69
N GLY A 37 7.15 1.53 7.58
CA GLY A 37 8.45 1.25 8.19
C GLY A 37 9.51 0.81 7.18
N ILE A 38 9.15 -0.06 6.22
CA ILE A 38 10.05 -0.47 5.13
C ILE A 38 10.41 0.73 4.25
N PHE A 39 9.44 1.56 3.86
CA PHE A 39 9.69 2.77 3.07
C PHE A 39 10.56 3.77 3.82
N ALA A 40 10.36 3.96 5.12
CA ALA A 40 11.24 4.78 5.95
C ALA A 40 12.67 4.23 5.96
N ALA A 41 12.85 2.92 6.12
CA ALA A 41 14.17 2.29 6.09
C ALA A 41 14.87 2.50 4.74
N TYR A 42 14.15 2.31 3.62
CA TYR A 42 14.68 2.61 2.28
C TYR A 42 15.02 4.08 2.09
N GLY A 43 14.18 4.99 2.58
CA GLY A 43 14.43 6.43 2.56
C GLY A 43 15.70 6.81 3.34
N ILE A 44 15.88 6.24 4.54
CA ILE A 44 17.07 6.44 5.38
C ILE A 44 18.33 5.92 4.68
N LEU A 45 18.29 4.71 4.12
CA LEU A 45 19.42 4.14 3.37
C LEU A 45 19.78 5.01 2.16
N THR A 46 18.78 5.53 1.46
CA THR A 46 18.97 6.44 0.32
C THR A 46 19.62 7.75 0.76
N ALA A 47 19.10 8.38 1.83
CA ALA A 47 19.66 9.60 2.41
C ALA A 47 21.10 9.39 2.93
N TYR A 48 21.40 8.20 3.46
CA TYR A 48 22.75 7.84 3.88
C TYR A 48 23.70 7.73 2.69
N ILE A 49 23.30 7.07 1.60
CA ILE A 49 24.09 6.99 0.36
C ILE A 49 24.33 8.39 -0.22
N HIS A 50 23.33 9.27 -0.18
CA HIS A 50 23.49 10.68 -0.57
C HIS A 50 24.57 11.36 0.27
N ARG A 51 24.46 11.27 1.61
CA ARG A 51 25.41 11.85 2.55
C ARG A 51 26.84 11.35 2.33
N LEU A 52 27.04 10.08 1.99
CA LEU A 52 28.38 9.53 1.69
C LEU A 52 29.04 10.23 0.49
N LYS A 53 28.25 10.76 -0.46
CA LYS A 53 28.76 11.43 -1.67
C LYS A 53 28.90 12.94 -1.50
N THR A 54 28.01 13.56 -0.74
CA THR A 54 27.90 15.03 -0.66
C THR A 54 28.31 15.61 0.69
N GLY A 55 28.34 14.79 1.75
CA GLY A 55 28.47 15.24 3.13
C GLY A 55 27.16 15.72 3.78
N GLU A 56 26.07 15.83 3.00
CA GLU A 56 24.80 16.41 3.45
C GLU A 56 23.74 15.34 3.73
N GLY A 57 23.05 15.46 4.87
CA GLY A 57 21.88 14.65 5.19
C GLY A 57 20.62 15.09 4.44
N GLN A 58 19.53 14.32 4.59
CA GLN A 58 18.22 14.65 4.02
C GLN A 58 17.12 14.38 5.04
N HIS A 59 16.00 15.12 4.92
CA HIS A 59 14.77 14.81 5.65
C HIS A 59 14.05 13.65 4.95
N VAL A 60 13.61 12.65 5.72
CA VAL A 60 12.87 11.48 5.22
C VAL A 60 11.51 11.48 5.88
N ASP A 61 10.46 11.47 5.07
CA ASP A 61 9.07 11.36 5.51
C ASP A 61 8.43 10.09 4.92
N THR A 62 7.49 9.50 5.66
CA THR A 62 6.74 8.30 5.29
C THR A 62 5.31 8.40 5.80
N SER A 63 4.38 7.72 5.15
CA SER A 63 2.96 7.76 5.52
C SER A 63 2.33 6.37 5.49
N LEU A 64 1.52 6.07 6.52
CA LEU A 64 0.65 4.88 6.54
C LEU A 64 -0.36 4.87 5.39
N MET A 65 -0.88 6.03 5.01
CA MET A 65 -1.86 6.13 3.91
C MET A 65 -1.20 5.81 2.57
N GLU A 66 -0.16 6.56 2.20
CA GLU A 66 0.64 6.32 1.00
C GLU A 66 1.22 4.90 0.92
N SER A 67 1.65 4.32 2.04
CA SER A 67 2.11 2.92 2.07
C SER A 67 0.99 1.93 1.74
N GLY A 68 -0.24 2.21 2.18
CA GLY A 68 -1.42 1.46 1.81
C GLY A 68 -1.79 1.62 0.34
N ILE A 69 -1.75 2.85 -0.19
CA ILE A 69 -2.03 3.13 -1.61
C ILE A 69 -1.03 2.40 -2.51
N ALA A 70 0.26 2.38 -2.14
CA ALA A 70 1.30 1.69 -2.89
C ALA A 70 1.01 0.18 -3.08
N CYS A 71 0.31 -0.45 -2.13
CA CYS A 71 -0.12 -1.85 -2.27
C CYS A 71 -1.28 -2.08 -3.23
N THR A 72 -2.02 -1.03 -3.58
CA THR A 72 -3.16 -1.10 -4.51
C THR A 72 -2.72 -0.82 -5.96
N PHE A 73 -1.42 -0.92 -6.27
CA PHE A 73 -0.88 -0.49 -7.57
C PHE A 73 -1.59 -1.16 -8.75
N TRP A 74 -1.93 -2.45 -8.62
CA TRP A 74 -2.61 -3.20 -9.68
C TRP A 74 -4.05 -2.73 -9.86
N GLU A 75 -4.78 -2.55 -8.76
CA GLU A 75 -6.16 -2.08 -8.73
C GLU A 75 -6.28 -0.64 -9.21
N SER A 76 -5.35 0.20 -8.79
CA SER A 76 -5.19 1.57 -9.27
C SER A 76 -4.94 1.58 -10.78
N ALA A 77 -4.02 0.76 -11.29
CA ALA A 77 -3.75 0.65 -12.71
C ALA A 77 -4.99 0.19 -13.51
N MET A 78 -5.73 -0.80 -13.00
CA MET A 78 -6.99 -1.25 -13.62
C MET A 78 -8.03 -0.13 -13.68
N TYR A 79 -8.21 0.61 -12.59
CA TYR A 79 -9.14 1.74 -12.56
C TYR A 79 -8.72 2.84 -13.54
N PHE A 80 -7.46 3.24 -13.55
CA PHE A 80 -6.98 4.28 -14.46
C PHE A 80 -7.04 3.86 -15.94
N ALA A 81 -6.87 2.57 -16.24
CA ALA A 81 -6.94 2.07 -17.60
C ALA A 81 -8.38 1.86 -18.12
N THR A 82 -9.33 1.51 -17.25
CA THR A 82 -10.66 1.03 -17.68
C THR A 82 -11.83 1.82 -17.12
N GLY A 83 -11.63 2.65 -16.10
CA GLY A 83 -12.68 3.30 -15.32
C GLY A 83 -13.41 2.37 -14.36
N ASN A 84 -13.12 1.05 -14.37
CA ASN A 84 -13.77 0.10 -13.49
C ASN A 84 -13.12 0.11 -12.10
N ILE A 85 -13.94 0.24 -11.06
CA ILE A 85 -13.48 0.16 -9.67
C ILE A 85 -13.32 -1.33 -9.30
N PRO A 86 -12.10 -1.81 -9.00
CA PRO A 86 -11.89 -3.22 -8.66
C PRO A 86 -12.54 -3.59 -7.33
N GLY A 87 -13.11 -4.79 -7.27
CA GLY A 87 -13.68 -5.37 -6.07
C GLY A 87 -12.88 -6.58 -5.56
N PRO A 88 -13.33 -7.17 -4.43
CA PRO A 88 -12.73 -8.38 -3.87
C PRO A 88 -13.01 -9.59 -4.76
N MET A 89 -12.01 -10.45 -4.92
CA MET A 89 -12.08 -11.66 -5.77
C MET A 89 -11.89 -12.97 -4.98
N GLY A 90 -11.81 -12.90 -3.65
CA GLY A 90 -11.44 -14.06 -2.84
C GLY A 90 -10.02 -14.51 -3.18
N SER A 91 -9.84 -15.81 -3.41
CA SER A 91 -8.56 -16.41 -3.79
C SER A 91 -8.29 -16.42 -5.30
N ALA A 92 -9.22 -15.95 -6.13
CA ALA A 92 -9.08 -16.00 -7.58
C ALA A 92 -8.03 -15.01 -8.11
N HIS A 93 -7.29 -15.40 -9.15
CA HIS A 93 -6.39 -14.49 -9.84
C HIS A 93 -7.16 -13.62 -10.84
N ARG A 94 -6.72 -12.36 -11.04
CA ARG A 94 -7.50 -11.37 -11.82
C ARG A 94 -7.57 -11.65 -13.32
N LEU A 95 -6.55 -12.32 -13.88
CA LEU A 95 -6.41 -12.52 -15.33
C LEU A 95 -6.41 -13.99 -15.74
N THR A 96 -6.28 -14.90 -14.79
CA THR A 96 -6.10 -16.32 -15.08
C THR A 96 -6.95 -17.13 -14.12
N ALA A 97 -7.48 -18.24 -14.63
CA ALA A 97 -8.27 -19.21 -13.87
C ALA A 97 -7.39 -20.47 -13.62
N PRO A 98 -7.80 -21.40 -12.73
CA PRO A 98 -9.13 -21.59 -12.14
C PRO A 98 -9.52 -20.54 -11.09
#